data_AF-A0A523WJC0-F1
#
_entry.id   AF-A0A523WJC0-F1
#
_cell.length_a   1.000
_cell.length_b   1.000
_cell.length_c   1.000
_cell.angle_alpha   90.00
_cell.angle_beta   90.00
_cell.angle_gamma   90.00
#
_symmetry.space_group_name_H-M   'P 1'
#
loop_
_entity.id
_entity.type
_entity.pdbx_description
1 polymer ?
#
loop_
_entity_poly.entity_id
_entity_poly.type
_entity_poly.pdbx_seq_one_letter_code
_entity_poly.pdbx_strand_id
1 'polypeptide(L)'
;MMKTIDEINEKIKQGKALVVTAAEIIDLVKEKGVKKAAQEVDVVTTGTFGPMCSSGAYFNIGHSKPRIKLGGGRAYLNDVLAYPGLAAVDLFLGANALPDDDPRNRIHPGEFNYGGGHVIEELVAGKDIRLTATAYGTDCYPRRKLETWLNIKDLNEAVLFNIRNAYQNYNVAVNLSEKTIYTYMGVLKPRLGNANYCSAGQLSPLLNDPYYQTIGIGTRIFLGGGVGYVAWQGTQHSPNVLRSENGVPKRGAGTLAVIGDLKQMSPKWLVGTSMFGYGVTLTVGVGVPIPILSEEILRYTAVTDADILAPIIDYSDAYPNQKPDILGEVS
;
A
#
# COMPACT_ATOMS: atom_id res chain seq x y z
N MET A 1 11.24 30.84 13.44
CA MET A 1 9.97 30.62 14.13
C MET A 1 9.37 29.35 13.53
N MET A 2 8.96 28.40 14.37
CA MET A 2 8.29 27.19 13.89
C MET A 2 6.82 27.50 13.60
N LYS A 3 6.29 27.02 12.47
CA LYS A 3 4.85 27.11 12.17
C LYS A 3 4.11 26.07 13.01
N THR A 4 2.86 26.33 13.33
CA THR A 4 1.98 25.34 13.97
C THR A 4 1.00 24.72 12.99
N ILE A 5 0.52 23.52 13.30
CA ILE A 5 -0.53 22.85 12.52
C ILE A 5 -1.82 23.70 12.49
N ASP A 6 -2.14 24.38 13.59
CA ASP A 6 -3.34 25.23 13.68
C ASP A 6 -3.24 26.44 12.74
N GLU A 7 -2.08 27.10 12.68
CA GLU A 7 -1.82 28.19 11.73
C GLU A 7 -1.96 27.72 10.27
N ILE A 8 -1.38 26.56 9.93
CA ILE A 8 -1.49 25.98 8.59
C ILE A 8 -2.96 25.65 8.26
N ASN A 9 -3.68 25.03 9.18
CA ASN A 9 -5.10 24.71 9.00
C ASN A 9 -5.96 25.96 8.80
N GLU A 10 -5.66 27.05 9.52
CA GLU A 10 -6.36 28.32 9.33
C GLU A 10 -6.09 28.91 7.95
N LYS A 11 -4.84 28.88 7.47
CA LYS A 11 -4.51 29.28 6.10
C LYS A 11 -5.22 28.42 5.04
N ILE A 12 -5.34 27.10 5.26
CA ILE A 12 -6.06 26.20 4.37
C ILE A 12 -7.54 26.59 4.30
N LYS A 13 -8.19 26.83 5.46
CA LYS A 13 -9.59 27.29 5.52
C LYS A 13 -9.81 28.62 4.81
N GLN A 14 -8.82 29.52 4.86
CA GLN A 14 -8.86 30.81 4.19
C GLN A 14 -8.48 30.75 2.70
N GLY A 15 -8.05 29.60 2.18
CA GLY A 15 -7.55 29.47 0.79
C GLY A 15 -6.22 30.21 0.54
N LYS A 16 -5.43 30.45 1.59
CA LYS A 16 -4.16 31.20 1.54
C LYS A 16 -2.92 30.33 1.74
N ALA A 17 -3.10 29.05 2.06
CA ALA A 17 -1.97 28.14 2.27
C ALA A 17 -1.20 27.92 0.97
N LEU A 18 0.13 28.03 1.04
CA LEU A 18 0.99 27.62 -0.08
C LEU A 18 1.22 26.12 -0.01
N VAL A 19 0.57 25.38 -0.91
CA VAL A 19 0.69 23.93 -1.04
C VAL A 19 1.46 23.62 -2.31
N VAL A 20 2.51 22.81 -2.21
CA VAL A 20 3.32 22.36 -3.34
C VAL A 20 3.45 20.85 -3.34
N THR A 21 3.88 20.26 -4.44
CA THR A 21 4.20 18.83 -4.55
C THR A 21 5.65 18.55 -4.13
N ALA A 22 5.93 17.28 -3.82
CA ALA A 22 7.29 16.79 -3.57
C ALA A 22 8.25 17.02 -4.77
N ALA A 23 7.72 17.14 -5.99
CA ALA A 23 8.53 17.52 -7.16
C ALA A 23 8.83 19.03 -7.18
N GLU A 24 7.82 19.87 -6.97
CA GLU A 24 7.95 21.34 -7.03
C GLU A 24 8.82 21.91 -5.90
N ILE A 25 8.80 21.29 -4.72
CA ILE A 25 9.58 21.79 -3.58
C ILE A 25 11.09 21.75 -3.84
N ILE A 26 11.57 20.77 -4.61
CA ILE A 26 12.99 20.61 -4.95
C ILE A 26 13.49 21.86 -5.70
N ASP A 27 12.75 22.31 -6.71
CA ASP A 27 13.13 23.48 -7.50
C ASP A 27 12.97 24.79 -6.71
N LEU A 28 11.94 24.89 -5.87
CA LEU A 28 11.76 26.03 -4.97
C LEU A 28 12.94 26.17 -3.99
N VAL A 29 13.44 25.05 -3.45
CA VAL A 29 14.61 25.04 -2.54
C VAL A 29 15.88 25.41 -3.29
N LYS A 30 16.07 24.96 -4.54
CA LYS A 30 17.21 25.38 -5.38
C LYS A 30 17.19 26.89 -5.65
N GLU A 31 16.03 27.46 -5.94
CA GLU A 31 15.89 28.88 -6.27
C GLU A 31 16.01 29.79 -5.03
N LYS A 32 15.28 29.46 -3.96
CA LYS A 32 15.07 30.36 -2.81
C LYS A 32 15.90 29.99 -1.58
N GLY A 33 16.43 28.77 -1.55
CA GLY A 33 17.05 28.18 -0.37
C GLY A 33 16.04 27.66 0.66
N VAL A 34 16.47 26.66 1.43
CA VAL A 34 15.66 25.97 2.46
C VAL A 34 14.99 26.95 3.43
N LYS A 35 15.73 27.94 3.93
CA LYS A 35 15.22 28.88 4.94
C LYS A 35 14.03 29.70 4.45
N LYS A 36 14.11 30.24 3.22
CA LYS A 36 13.04 31.06 2.65
C LYS A 36 11.85 30.20 2.24
N ALA A 37 12.11 29.05 1.62
CA ALA A 37 11.08 28.08 1.28
C ALA A 37 10.28 27.61 2.52
N ALA A 38 10.93 27.37 3.66
CA ALA A 38 10.27 26.98 4.91
C ALA A 38 9.34 28.06 5.48
N GLN A 39 9.62 29.33 5.22
CA GLN A 39 8.77 30.44 5.64
C GLN A 39 7.53 30.56 4.74
N GLU A 40 7.68 30.33 3.44
CA GLU A 40 6.61 30.49 2.45
C GLU A 40 5.70 29.25 2.37
N VAL A 41 6.26 28.05 2.23
CA VAL A 41 5.52 26.79 1.99
C VAL A 41 4.87 26.32 3.27
N ASP A 42 3.58 26.01 3.21
CA ASP A 42 2.82 25.52 4.36
C ASP A 42 2.67 23.99 4.34
N VAL A 43 2.51 23.38 3.16
CA VAL A 43 2.37 21.92 3.00
C VAL A 43 3.11 21.43 1.76
N VAL A 44 3.84 20.33 1.90
CA VAL A 44 4.34 19.53 0.76
C VAL A 44 3.48 18.29 0.61
N THR A 45 2.94 18.05 -0.58
CA THR A 45 2.13 16.87 -0.90
C THR A 45 3.02 15.77 -1.48
N THR A 46 2.96 14.60 -0.85
CA THR A 46 3.72 13.41 -1.24
C THR A 46 2.77 12.28 -1.62
N GLY A 47 3.26 11.28 -2.34
CA GLY A 47 2.43 10.13 -2.65
C GLY A 47 3.14 8.98 -3.33
N THR A 48 2.46 7.85 -3.34
CA THR A 48 2.86 6.64 -4.05
C THR A 48 1.64 5.98 -4.68
N PHE A 49 1.84 5.39 -5.85
CA PHE A 49 0.87 4.54 -6.51
C PHE A 49 1.63 3.31 -7.00
N GLY A 50 1.48 2.20 -6.29
CA GLY A 50 2.27 1.01 -6.54
C GLY A 50 1.61 -0.25 -6.01
N PRO A 51 2.10 -1.43 -6.42
CA PRO A 51 1.57 -2.71 -6.00
C PRO A 51 1.85 -2.94 -4.50
N MET A 52 0.78 -3.14 -3.73
CA MET A 52 0.84 -3.33 -2.28
C MET A 52 0.25 -4.67 -1.89
N CYS A 53 1.09 -5.71 -1.84
CA CYS A 53 0.64 -7.09 -1.56
C CYS A 53 0.04 -7.25 -0.15
N SER A 54 0.38 -6.35 0.77
CA SER A 54 -0.07 -6.36 2.17
C SER A 54 -1.40 -5.64 2.38
N SER A 55 -2.18 -5.51 1.32
CA SER A 55 -3.51 -4.92 1.33
C SER A 55 -4.59 -5.96 1.58
N GLY A 56 -5.69 -5.51 2.18
CA GLY A 56 -6.86 -6.31 2.42
C GLY A 56 -8.05 -5.44 2.76
N ALA A 57 -9.23 -6.04 2.73
CA ALA A 57 -10.46 -5.38 3.12
C ALA A 57 -11.29 -6.29 4.01
N TYR A 58 -11.92 -5.71 5.02
CA TYR A 58 -12.91 -6.42 5.82
C TYR A 58 -14.29 -5.81 5.64
N PHE A 59 -15.28 -6.68 5.73
CA PHE A 59 -16.67 -6.35 5.44
C PHE A 59 -17.60 -6.98 6.45
N ASN A 60 -18.68 -6.27 6.78
CA ASN A 60 -19.84 -6.86 7.42
C ASN A 60 -20.97 -6.92 6.39
N ILE A 61 -21.40 -8.14 6.07
CA ILE A 61 -22.38 -8.37 4.98
C ILE A 61 -23.84 -8.26 5.46
N GLY A 62 -24.07 -7.96 6.74
CA GLY A 62 -25.38 -8.06 7.36
C GLY A 62 -25.90 -9.51 7.46
N HIS A 63 -27.06 -9.71 8.07
CA HIS A 63 -27.63 -11.04 8.26
C HIS A 63 -28.63 -11.42 7.17
N SER A 64 -28.53 -12.67 6.71
CA SER A 64 -29.59 -13.35 5.96
C SER A 64 -30.81 -13.66 6.84
N LYS A 65 -31.92 -14.03 6.21
CA LYS A 65 -33.11 -14.59 6.88
C LYS A 65 -33.36 -16.02 6.36
N PRO A 66 -33.25 -17.08 7.17
CA PRO A 66 -32.78 -17.10 8.56
C PRO A 66 -31.30 -16.70 8.71
N ARG A 67 -30.89 -16.31 9.93
CA ARG A 67 -29.52 -15.85 10.24
C ARG A 67 -28.49 -16.95 9.98
N ILE A 68 -27.29 -16.52 9.61
CA ILE A 68 -26.12 -17.37 9.37
C ILE A 68 -24.95 -16.91 10.25
N LYS A 69 -24.11 -17.86 10.67
CA LYS A 69 -22.83 -17.63 11.34
C LYS A 69 -21.72 -18.17 10.47
N LEU A 70 -21.10 -17.31 9.66
CA LEU A 70 -19.98 -17.63 8.80
C LEU A 70 -18.71 -18.00 9.60
N GLY A 71 -18.55 -17.46 10.82
CA GLY A 71 -17.45 -17.78 11.72
C GLY A 71 -17.24 -19.28 11.94
N GLY A 72 -16.09 -19.78 11.45
CA GLY A 72 -15.72 -21.20 11.46
C GLY A 72 -16.18 -22.00 10.23
N GLY A 73 -16.78 -21.33 9.24
CA GLY A 73 -17.16 -21.88 7.95
C GLY A 73 -16.17 -21.54 6.82
N ARG A 74 -16.67 -21.52 5.59
CA ARG A 74 -15.96 -21.13 4.36
C ARG A 74 -16.79 -20.11 3.60
N ALA A 75 -16.15 -19.09 3.04
CA ALA A 75 -16.80 -18.06 2.24
C ALA A 75 -15.90 -17.70 1.05
N TYR A 76 -16.54 -17.39 -0.08
CA TYR A 76 -15.89 -17.00 -1.32
C TYR A 76 -16.61 -15.80 -1.92
N LEU A 77 -15.83 -14.88 -2.49
CA LEU A 77 -16.28 -13.70 -3.21
C LEU A 77 -15.79 -13.83 -4.65
N ASN A 78 -16.69 -14.00 -5.62
CA ASN A 78 -16.35 -14.36 -7.00
C ASN A 78 -15.34 -15.53 -7.06
N ASP A 79 -15.61 -16.58 -6.28
CA ASP A 79 -14.77 -17.79 -6.15
C ASP A 79 -13.38 -17.57 -5.53
N VAL A 80 -13.08 -16.34 -5.08
CA VAL A 80 -11.88 -16.02 -4.31
C VAL A 80 -12.15 -16.20 -2.82
N LEU A 81 -11.29 -16.93 -2.12
CA LEU A 81 -11.44 -17.20 -0.69
C LEU A 81 -11.46 -15.90 0.13
N ALA A 82 -12.52 -15.71 0.92
CA ALA A 82 -12.63 -14.67 1.93
C ALA A 82 -12.67 -15.31 3.32
N TYR A 83 -11.83 -14.85 4.25
CA TYR A 83 -11.70 -15.42 5.58
C TYR A 83 -12.89 -15.05 6.47
N PRO A 84 -13.72 -16.01 6.91
CA PRO A 84 -14.93 -15.72 7.68
C PRO A 84 -14.72 -15.83 9.20
N GLY A 85 -13.50 -16.09 9.67
CA GLY A 85 -13.24 -16.53 11.04
C GLY A 85 -13.33 -15.46 12.12
N LEU A 86 -13.77 -14.24 11.80
CA LEU A 86 -13.83 -13.12 12.76
C LEU A 86 -15.07 -13.18 13.64
N ALA A 87 -16.26 -13.31 13.05
CA ALA A 87 -17.53 -13.33 13.77
C ALA A 87 -18.67 -13.90 12.89
N ALA A 88 -19.92 -13.49 13.09
CA ALA A 88 -21.07 -14.15 12.45
C ALA A 88 -21.22 -13.82 10.96
N VAL A 89 -20.94 -12.58 10.55
CA VAL A 89 -21.14 -12.12 9.16
C VAL A 89 -20.00 -11.20 8.71
N ASP A 90 -18.85 -11.35 9.36
CA ASP A 90 -17.64 -10.57 9.09
C ASP A 90 -16.68 -11.40 8.23
N LEU A 91 -16.20 -10.79 7.16
CA LEU A 91 -15.27 -11.38 6.21
C LEU A 91 -14.01 -10.53 6.11
N PHE A 92 -12.86 -11.17 5.91
CA PHE A 92 -11.61 -10.50 5.53
C PHE A 92 -11.11 -11.06 4.20
N LEU A 93 -10.92 -10.20 3.21
CA LEU A 93 -10.38 -10.55 1.90
C LEU A 93 -8.98 -9.96 1.76
N GLY A 94 -7.98 -10.82 1.61
CA GLY A 94 -6.60 -10.39 1.31
C GLY A 94 -6.41 -10.15 -0.18
N ALA A 95 -5.64 -9.12 -0.55
CA ALA A 95 -5.39 -8.79 -1.96
C ALA A 95 -4.69 -9.92 -2.75
N ASN A 96 -3.96 -10.80 -2.05
CA ASN A 96 -3.24 -11.95 -2.62
C ASN A 96 -4.08 -13.24 -2.67
N ALA A 97 -5.34 -13.21 -2.21
CA ALA A 97 -6.19 -14.39 -2.28
C ALA A 97 -6.44 -14.79 -3.74
N LEU A 98 -6.36 -16.08 -4.04
CA LEU A 98 -6.59 -16.63 -5.37
C LEU A 98 -7.81 -17.56 -5.34
N PRO A 99 -8.50 -17.76 -6.48
CA PRO A 99 -9.42 -18.87 -6.63
C PRO A 99 -8.75 -20.21 -6.33
N ASP A 100 -9.52 -21.17 -5.80
CA ASP A 100 -8.99 -22.49 -5.45
C ASP A 100 -8.48 -23.25 -6.69
N ASP A 101 -9.19 -23.10 -7.81
CA ASP A 101 -8.96 -23.73 -9.11
C ASP A 101 -7.94 -22.99 -10.00
N ASP A 102 -7.42 -21.84 -9.57
CA ASP A 102 -6.38 -21.11 -10.30
C ASP A 102 -5.18 -22.03 -10.63
N PRO A 103 -4.70 -22.03 -11.89
CA PRO A 103 -3.60 -22.90 -12.31
C PRO A 103 -2.27 -22.51 -11.66
N ARG A 104 -2.14 -21.31 -11.10
CA ARG A 104 -0.93 -20.77 -10.48
C ARG A 104 0.26 -20.98 -11.41
N ASN A 105 1.39 -21.43 -10.86
CA ASN A 105 2.59 -21.77 -11.63
C ASN A 105 2.63 -23.24 -12.09
N ARG A 106 1.49 -23.95 -12.27
CA ARG A 106 1.49 -25.32 -12.84
C ARG A 106 2.10 -25.35 -14.25
N ILE A 107 1.79 -24.33 -15.06
CA ILE A 107 2.52 -23.99 -16.28
C ILE A 107 3.22 -22.67 -15.97
N HIS A 108 4.52 -22.71 -15.75
CA HIS A 108 5.29 -21.53 -15.35
C HIS A 108 5.82 -20.77 -16.58
N PRO A 109 5.73 -19.43 -16.61
CA PRO A 109 5.08 -18.53 -15.64
C PRO A 109 3.54 -18.51 -15.72
N GLY A 110 2.86 -18.49 -14.57
CA GLY A 110 1.41 -18.35 -14.48
C GLY A 110 0.92 -16.91 -14.71
N GLU A 111 -0.31 -16.77 -15.21
CA GLU A 111 -0.89 -15.45 -15.54
C GLU A 111 -1.49 -14.72 -14.34
N PHE A 112 -2.10 -15.45 -13.40
CA PHE A 112 -2.77 -14.90 -12.21
C PHE A 112 -3.84 -13.85 -12.55
N ASN A 113 -4.76 -14.18 -13.46
CA ASN A 113 -5.69 -13.22 -14.07
C ASN A 113 -6.73 -12.62 -13.12
N TYR A 114 -7.02 -13.26 -11.99
CA TYR A 114 -8.05 -12.79 -11.05
C TYR A 114 -7.76 -13.22 -9.61
N GLY A 115 -8.23 -12.43 -8.65
CA GLY A 115 -8.04 -12.71 -7.23
C GLY A 115 -8.45 -11.55 -6.33
N GLY A 116 -7.99 -11.53 -5.08
CA GLY A 116 -8.52 -10.65 -4.05
C GLY A 116 -8.39 -9.17 -4.36
N GLY A 117 -7.27 -8.73 -4.96
CA GLY A 117 -7.11 -7.34 -5.41
C GLY A 117 -8.14 -6.93 -6.46
N HIS A 118 -8.46 -7.84 -7.40
CA HIS A 118 -9.46 -7.62 -8.43
C HIS A 118 -10.88 -7.57 -7.85
N VAL A 119 -11.20 -8.45 -6.89
CA VAL A 119 -12.50 -8.40 -6.19
C VAL A 119 -12.67 -7.07 -5.42
N ILE A 120 -11.60 -6.57 -4.77
CA ILE A 120 -11.64 -5.26 -4.08
C ILE A 120 -11.88 -4.13 -5.08
N GLU A 121 -11.16 -4.11 -6.21
CA GLU A 121 -11.38 -3.12 -7.29
C GLU A 121 -12.82 -3.15 -7.80
N GLU A 122 -13.36 -4.34 -8.09
CA GLU A 122 -14.71 -4.50 -8.60
C GLU A 122 -15.79 -4.06 -7.60
N LEU A 123 -15.58 -4.36 -6.32
CA LEU A 123 -16.46 -3.90 -5.25
C LEU A 123 -16.47 -2.37 -5.18
N VAL A 124 -15.30 -1.72 -5.22
CA VAL A 124 -15.18 -0.25 -5.22
C VAL A 124 -15.73 0.38 -6.50
N ALA A 125 -15.66 -0.33 -7.63
CA ALA A 125 -16.33 0.06 -8.87
C ALA A 125 -17.87 -0.08 -8.81
N GLY A 126 -18.41 -0.59 -7.70
CA GLY A 126 -19.84 -0.77 -7.48
C GLY A 126 -20.44 -1.94 -8.27
N LYS A 127 -19.62 -2.91 -8.70
CA LYS A 127 -20.10 -4.15 -9.31
C LYS A 127 -20.69 -5.09 -8.26
N ASP A 128 -21.59 -5.96 -8.70
CA ASP A 128 -22.13 -7.03 -7.87
C ASP A 128 -21.12 -8.19 -7.77
N ILE A 129 -20.84 -8.61 -6.55
CA ILE A 129 -19.90 -9.69 -6.22
C ILE A 129 -20.69 -10.89 -5.70
N ARG A 130 -20.48 -12.07 -6.29
CA ARG A 130 -21.12 -13.30 -5.83
C ARG A 130 -20.49 -13.77 -4.52
N LEU A 131 -21.29 -13.83 -3.47
CA LEU A 131 -20.93 -14.50 -2.21
C LEU A 131 -21.45 -15.93 -2.24
N THR A 132 -20.56 -16.91 -2.07
CA THR A 132 -20.93 -18.29 -1.73
C THR A 132 -20.32 -18.64 -0.37
N ALA A 133 -21.13 -19.18 0.53
CA ALA A 133 -20.66 -19.53 1.86
C ALA A 133 -21.34 -20.78 2.42
N THR A 134 -20.56 -21.53 3.18
CA THR A 134 -20.99 -22.72 3.91
C THR A 134 -20.55 -22.61 5.37
N ALA A 135 -21.47 -22.89 6.28
CA ALA A 135 -21.23 -22.84 7.71
C ALA A 135 -21.98 -23.97 8.43
N TYR A 136 -21.66 -24.17 9.70
CA TYR A 136 -22.46 -25.01 10.57
C TYR A 136 -23.66 -24.23 11.11
N GLY A 137 -24.75 -24.94 11.38
CA GLY A 137 -25.96 -24.34 11.95
C GLY A 137 -25.88 -24.35 13.48
N THR A 138 -26.43 -23.33 14.10
CA THR A 138 -26.69 -23.28 15.54
C THR A 138 -28.13 -22.83 15.79
N ASP A 139 -28.61 -22.89 17.03
CA ASP A 139 -29.96 -22.44 17.37
C ASP A 139 -30.17 -20.95 17.03
N CYS A 140 -29.16 -20.11 17.26
CA CYS A 140 -29.20 -18.68 16.91
C CYS A 140 -28.99 -18.40 15.41
N TYR A 141 -28.31 -19.32 14.71
CA TYR A 141 -27.88 -19.15 13.31
C TYR A 141 -28.14 -20.43 12.52
N PRO A 142 -29.41 -20.75 12.20
CA PRO A 142 -29.77 -22.07 11.69
C PRO A 142 -29.40 -22.27 10.21
N ARG A 143 -29.16 -21.18 9.46
CA ARG A 143 -28.76 -21.27 8.05
C ARG A 143 -27.34 -21.82 7.92
N ARG A 144 -27.16 -22.82 7.05
CA ARG A 144 -25.87 -23.50 6.81
C ARG A 144 -25.22 -23.15 5.47
N LYS A 145 -25.98 -22.59 4.54
CA LYS A 145 -25.51 -22.20 3.21
C LYS A 145 -26.09 -20.84 2.84
N LEU A 146 -25.27 -20.02 2.19
CA LEU A 146 -25.67 -18.73 1.64
C LEU A 146 -25.05 -18.58 0.25
N GLU A 147 -25.89 -18.27 -0.72
CA GLU A 147 -25.48 -17.84 -2.06
C GLU A 147 -26.29 -16.60 -2.39
N THR A 148 -25.60 -15.50 -2.64
CA THR A 148 -26.21 -14.18 -2.88
C THR A 148 -25.25 -13.27 -3.62
N TRP A 149 -25.75 -12.13 -4.06
CA TRP A 149 -24.95 -11.03 -4.58
C TRP A 149 -24.73 -9.98 -3.48
N LEU A 150 -23.55 -9.38 -3.47
CA LEU A 150 -23.18 -8.25 -2.61
C LEU A 150 -22.82 -7.06 -3.50
N ASN A 151 -23.33 -5.88 -3.15
CA ASN A 151 -22.85 -4.61 -3.69
C ASN A 151 -22.25 -3.78 -2.56
N ILE A 152 -21.22 -2.99 -2.84
CA ILE A 152 -20.59 -2.11 -1.83
C ILE A 152 -21.60 -1.15 -1.16
N LYS A 153 -22.67 -0.79 -1.88
CA LYS A 153 -23.74 0.08 -1.39
C LYS A 153 -24.56 -0.58 -0.28
N ASP A 154 -24.71 -1.89 -0.33
CA ASP A 154 -25.55 -2.68 0.58
C ASP A 154 -24.80 -3.20 1.82
N LEU A 155 -23.46 -3.09 1.83
CA LEU A 155 -22.65 -3.49 2.98
C LEU A 155 -22.79 -2.47 4.12
N ASN A 156 -22.97 -2.99 5.34
CA ASN A 156 -23.00 -2.17 6.57
C ASN A 156 -21.66 -1.45 6.72
N GLU A 157 -20.58 -2.24 6.75
CA GLU A 157 -19.21 -1.76 6.80
C GLU A 157 -18.40 -2.40 5.66
N ALA A 158 -17.59 -1.58 5.00
CA ALA A 158 -16.58 -2.01 4.05
C ALA A 158 -15.33 -1.16 4.28
N VAL A 159 -14.27 -1.78 4.77
CA VAL A 159 -13.07 -1.05 5.23
C VAL A 159 -11.84 -1.63 4.55
N LEU A 160 -11.04 -0.75 3.96
CA LEU A 160 -9.69 -1.10 3.52
C LEU A 160 -8.77 -1.10 4.74
N PHE A 161 -8.09 -2.21 4.99
CA PHE A 161 -7.08 -2.31 6.03
C PHE A 161 -5.82 -2.94 5.46
N ASN A 162 -4.82 -2.10 5.21
CA ASN A 162 -3.55 -2.53 4.68
C ASN A 162 -2.56 -2.62 5.85
N ILE A 163 -2.09 -3.82 6.14
CA ILE A 163 -1.19 -4.08 7.26
C ILE A 163 0.24 -3.58 7.02
N ARG A 164 0.57 -3.19 5.78
CA ARG A 164 1.85 -2.59 5.37
C ARG A 164 1.71 -1.93 4.00
N ASN A 165 2.01 -0.64 3.91
CA ASN A 165 1.99 0.22 2.72
C ASN A 165 3.09 1.28 2.83
N ALA A 166 3.27 2.08 1.77
CA ALA A 166 4.17 3.24 1.71
C ALA A 166 5.59 2.93 2.24
N TYR A 167 6.21 1.87 1.72
CA TYR A 167 7.53 1.41 2.16
C TYR A 167 8.60 2.49 1.95
N GLN A 168 9.43 2.71 2.97
CA GLN A 168 10.54 3.65 2.97
C GLN A 168 11.80 2.99 2.38
N ASN A 169 12.16 3.40 1.16
CA ASN A 169 13.18 2.78 0.30
C ASN A 169 12.96 1.27 0.08
N TYR A 170 13.68 0.68 -0.87
CA TYR A 170 13.52 -0.71 -1.23
C TYR A 170 14.75 -1.26 -1.94
N ASN A 171 14.74 -2.55 -2.29
CA ASN A 171 15.80 -3.17 -3.09
C ASN A 171 15.67 -2.80 -4.57
N VAL A 172 16.82 -2.71 -5.24
CA VAL A 172 16.93 -2.83 -6.70
C VAL A 172 17.17 -4.29 -7.03
N ALA A 173 16.19 -4.91 -7.67
CA ALA A 173 16.22 -6.33 -7.99
C ALA A 173 16.92 -6.57 -9.32
N VAL A 174 17.91 -7.46 -9.32
CA VAL A 174 18.62 -7.93 -10.53
C VAL A 174 18.68 -9.46 -10.55
N ASN A 175 19.17 -10.03 -11.65
CA ASN A 175 19.29 -11.48 -11.83
C ASN A 175 20.66 -11.83 -12.42
N LEU A 176 21.50 -12.48 -11.62
CA LEU A 176 22.83 -12.95 -12.04
C LEU A 176 22.80 -14.29 -12.78
N SER A 177 21.70 -15.04 -12.72
CA SER A 177 21.60 -16.36 -13.32
C SER A 177 21.46 -16.35 -14.85
N GLU A 178 21.53 -17.54 -15.44
CA GLU A 178 21.43 -17.77 -16.89
C GLU A 178 19.99 -17.83 -17.43
N LYS A 179 18.98 -17.83 -16.54
CA LYS A 179 17.55 -17.93 -16.93
C LYS A 179 16.76 -16.72 -16.46
N THR A 180 15.68 -16.40 -17.19
CA THR A 180 14.69 -15.42 -16.74
C THR A 180 14.00 -15.90 -15.46
N ILE A 181 13.81 -14.98 -14.51
CA ILE A 181 13.04 -15.23 -13.28
C ILE A 181 11.87 -14.26 -13.18
N TYR A 182 10.80 -14.71 -12.51
CA TYR A 182 9.55 -13.98 -12.36
C TYR A 182 9.33 -13.71 -10.88
N THR A 183 9.27 -12.44 -10.51
CA THR A 183 9.28 -12.00 -9.11
C THR A 183 8.17 -11.00 -8.84
N TYR A 184 7.95 -10.65 -7.58
CA TYR A 184 7.05 -9.55 -7.21
C TYR A 184 7.57 -8.17 -7.64
N MET A 185 8.85 -8.07 -8.03
CA MET A 185 9.43 -6.87 -8.64
C MET A 185 9.26 -6.87 -10.16
N GLY A 186 8.57 -7.86 -10.73
CA GLY A 186 8.42 -8.08 -12.17
C GLY A 186 9.43 -9.10 -12.75
N VAL A 187 9.50 -9.14 -14.07
CA VAL A 187 10.38 -10.05 -14.82
C VAL A 187 11.83 -9.54 -14.77
N LEU A 188 12.76 -10.42 -14.39
CA LEU A 188 14.20 -10.14 -14.40
C LEU A 188 14.90 -11.07 -15.40
N LYS A 189 15.47 -10.46 -16.44
CA LYS A 189 16.22 -11.10 -17.51
C LYS A 189 17.55 -11.65 -16.99
N PRO A 190 18.06 -12.75 -17.58
CA PRO A 190 19.32 -13.34 -17.17
C PRO A 190 20.51 -12.40 -17.35
N ARG A 191 21.60 -12.68 -16.62
CA ARG A 191 22.90 -12.00 -16.72
C ARG A 191 22.81 -10.48 -16.65
N LEU A 192 22.12 -9.96 -15.63
CA LEU A 192 21.91 -8.52 -15.39
C LEU A 192 21.23 -7.78 -16.56
N GLY A 193 20.37 -8.46 -17.33
CA GLY A 193 19.72 -7.87 -18.50
C GLY A 193 18.73 -6.74 -18.20
N ASN A 194 18.28 -6.59 -16.94
CA ASN A 194 17.55 -5.44 -16.43
C ASN A 194 17.64 -5.36 -14.90
N ALA A 195 17.22 -4.22 -14.35
CA ALA A 195 17.03 -3.97 -12.94
C ALA A 195 15.64 -3.38 -12.71
N ASN A 196 14.94 -3.82 -11.66
CA ASN A 196 13.64 -3.27 -11.28
C ASN A 196 13.71 -2.69 -9.87
N TYR A 197 13.14 -1.51 -9.67
CA TYR A 197 13.03 -0.82 -8.39
C TYR A 197 11.57 -0.47 -8.11
N CYS A 198 11.15 -0.57 -6.84
CA CYS A 198 9.77 -0.33 -6.43
C CYS A 198 9.74 0.63 -5.25
N SER A 199 9.62 1.91 -5.55
CA SER A 199 9.37 3.02 -4.64
C SER A 199 8.84 4.20 -5.45
N ALA A 200 8.35 5.24 -4.79
CA ALA A 200 8.01 6.51 -5.44
C ALA A 200 9.19 7.50 -5.47
N GLY A 201 10.40 7.06 -5.08
CA GLY A 201 11.60 7.90 -5.07
C GLY A 201 11.39 9.17 -4.26
N GLN A 202 11.81 10.30 -4.81
CA GLN A 202 11.61 11.64 -4.25
C GLN A 202 10.14 12.01 -3.98
N LEU A 203 9.15 11.30 -4.54
CA LEU A 203 7.73 11.53 -4.26
C LEU A 203 7.23 10.78 -3.03
N SER A 204 8.01 9.82 -2.50
CA SER A 204 7.57 8.91 -1.45
C SER A 204 7.31 9.63 -0.12
N PRO A 205 6.17 9.40 0.54
CA PRO A 205 5.86 9.99 1.84
C PRO A 205 6.94 9.77 2.89
N LEU A 206 7.38 8.52 3.08
CA LEU A 206 8.34 8.20 4.14
C LEU A 206 9.78 8.60 3.77
N LEU A 207 10.12 8.83 2.50
CA LEU A 207 11.43 9.39 2.15
C LEU A 207 11.48 10.90 2.40
N ASN A 208 10.35 11.59 2.28
CA ASN A 208 10.20 13.01 2.60
C ASN A 208 10.00 13.28 4.12
N ASP A 209 9.71 12.26 4.91
CA ASP A 209 9.70 12.30 6.38
C ASP A 209 10.55 11.14 6.96
N PRO A 210 11.88 11.19 6.78
CA PRO A 210 12.77 10.04 6.99
C PRO A 210 12.81 9.55 8.44
N TYR A 211 12.46 10.43 9.39
CA TYR A 211 12.47 10.20 10.83
C TYR A 211 11.07 10.24 11.46
N TYR A 212 10.01 10.22 10.65
CA TYR A 212 8.61 10.17 11.12
C TYR A 212 8.24 11.35 12.03
N GLN A 213 8.77 12.55 11.73
CA GLN A 213 8.51 13.76 12.53
C GLN A 213 7.06 14.26 12.38
N THR A 214 6.42 13.93 11.26
CA THR A 214 5.07 14.41 10.91
C THR A 214 4.08 13.27 10.61
N ILE A 215 4.58 12.13 10.14
CA ILE A 215 3.78 10.95 9.79
C ILE A 215 3.80 9.96 10.96
N GLY A 216 2.66 9.77 11.60
CA GLY A 216 2.49 8.86 12.72
C GLY A 216 1.05 8.36 12.84
N ILE A 217 0.74 7.66 13.92
CA ILE A 217 -0.61 7.13 14.17
C ILE A 217 -1.62 8.29 14.20
N GLY A 218 -2.72 8.14 13.47
CA GLY A 218 -3.77 9.14 13.36
C GLY A 218 -3.53 10.21 12.29
N THR A 219 -2.38 10.22 11.61
CA THR A 219 -2.17 11.11 10.46
C THR A 219 -3.24 10.82 9.40
N ARG A 220 -3.97 11.87 9.01
CA ARG A 220 -5.00 11.82 7.96
C ARG A 220 -4.33 11.81 6.59
N ILE A 221 -4.71 10.85 5.75
CA ILE A 221 -4.06 10.60 4.45
C ILE A 221 -5.09 10.49 3.34
N PHE A 222 -4.63 10.71 2.11
CA PHE A 222 -5.34 10.26 0.92
C PHE A 222 -5.09 8.76 0.76
N LEU A 223 -6.16 7.95 0.69
CA LEU A 223 -6.07 6.50 0.56
C LEU A 223 -7.11 6.01 -0.44
N GLY A 224 -6.66 5.44 -1.56
CA GLY A 224 -7.54 4.80 -2.54
C GLY A 224 -8.57 5.74 -3.17
N GLY A 225 -8.35 7.06 -3.19
CA GLY A 225 -9.34 8.03 -3.67
C GLY A 225 -10.21 8.66 -2.58
N GLY A 226 -10.21 8.09 -1.37
CA GLY A 226 -10.94 8.59 -0.21
C GLY A 226 -10.03 9.10 0.90
N VAL A 227 -10.62 9.30 2.08
CA VAL A 227 -9.90 9.64 3.31
C VAL A 227 -9.50 8.36 4.05
N GLY A 228 -8.23 8.27 4.42
CA GLY A 228 -7.71 7.23 5.30
C GLY A 228 -6.92 7.80 6.46
N TYR A 229 -6.40 6.90 7.29
CA TYR A 229 -5.55 7.22 8.42
C TYR A 229 -4.41 6.22 8.54
N VAL A 230 -3.28 6.68 9.07
CA VAL A 230 -2.24 5.78 9.57
C VAL A 230 -2.75 5.13 10.85
N ALA A 231 -2.91 3.81 10.82
CA ALA A 231 -3.39 3.01 11.94
C ALA A 231 -2.25 2.55 12.86
N TRP A 232 -1.06 2.28 12.31
CA TRP A 232 0.11 1.74 13.02
C TRP A 232 1.37 1.83 12.13
N GLN A 233 2.53 1.37 12.60
CA GLN A 233 3.77 1.35 11.79
C GLN A 233 3.80 0.30 10.67
N GLY A 234 2.85 -0.64 10.65
CA GLY A 234 2.81 -1.73 9.67
C GLY A 234 3.81 -2.86 9.93
N THR A 235 3.59 -3.98 9.24
CA THR A 235 4.48 -5.15 9.30
C THR A 235 5.80 -4.88 8.56
N GLN A 236 6.88 -5.58 8.93
CA GLN A 236 8.23 -5.37 8.37
C GLN A 236 8.83 -3.97 8.58
N HIS A 237 8.22 -3.14 9.43
CA HIS A 237 8.77 -1.84 9.82
C HIS A 237 10.15 -2.00 10.47
N SER A 238 11.17 -1.40 9.86
CA SER A 238 12.56 -1.48 10.32
C SER A 238 13.21 -0.07 10.34
N PRO A 239 13.08 0.70 11.42
CA PRO A 239 13.46 2.11 11.43
C PRO A 239 14.97 2.35 11.58
N ASN A 240 15.71 1.37 12.09
CA ASN A 240 17.12 1.47 12.50
C ASN A 240 18.11 0.96 11.44
N VAL A 241 17.75 1.05 10.15
CA VAL A 241 18.64 0.66 9.07
C VAL A 241 19.75 1.69 8.82
N LEU A 242 20.75 1.31 8.03
CA LEU A 242 21.79 2.21 7.55
C LEU A 242 21.17 3.43 6.83
N ARG A 243 21.65 4.63 7.13
CA ARG A 243 21.19 5.91 6.57
C ARG A 243 22.36 6.72 6.03
N SER A 244 22.10 7.60 5.07
CA SER A 244 23.04 8.63 4.61
C SER A 244 23.23 9.71 5.68
N GLU A 245 24.18 10.62 5.47
CA GLU A 245 24.38 11.80 6.33
C GLU A 245 23.12 12.67 6.42
N ASN A 246 22.36 12.78 5.33
CA ASN A 246 21.07 13.50 5.29
C ASN A 246 19.87 12.68 5.86
N GLY A 247 20.12 11.52 6.47
CA GLY A 247 19.10 10.70 7.13
C GLY A 247 18.26 9.79 6.24
N VAL A 248 18.46 9.84 4.91
CA VAL A 248 17.77 8.97 3.95
C VAL A 248 18.21 7.51 4.17
N PRO A 249 17.27 6.57 4.37
CA PRO A 249 17.64 5.16 4.56
C PRO A 249 18.22 4.58 3.29
N LYS A 250 19.30 3.81 3.43
CA LYS A 250 20.00 3.13 2.34
C LYS A 250 19.47 1.71 2.09
N ARG A 251 18.50 1.26 2.88
CA ARG A 251 17.87 -0.08 2.82
C ARG A 251 16.37 0.08 3.00
N GLY A 252 15.59 -0.97 2.70
CA GLY A 252 14.18 -1.00 3.07
C GLY A 252 14.01 -0.78 4.58
N ALA A 253 13.24 0.23 4.95
CA ALA A 253 13.18 0.76 6.31
C ALA A 253 11.74 0.77 6.89
N GLY A 254 11.18 1.95 7.15
CA GLY A 254 9.83 2.12 7.65
C GLY A 254 8.73 1.71 6.68
N THR A 255 7.55 1.50 7.24
CA THR A 255 6.29 1.23 6.54
C THR A 255 5.16 1.92 7.29
N LEU A 256 3.93 1.87 6.74
CA LEU A 256 2.70 2.30 7.42
C LEU A 256 1.64 1.20 7.34
N ALA A 257 0.93 0.95 8.44
CA ALA A 257 -0.39 0.33 8.38
C ALA A 257 -1.43 1.43 8.17
N VAL A 258 -2.34 1.25 7.23
CA VAL A 258 -3.33 2.26 6.88
C VAL A 258 -4.74 1.68 6.88
N ILE A 259 -5.70 2.50 7.29
CA ILE A 259 -7.13 2.15 7.37
C ILE A 259 -7.97 3.24 6.71
N GLY A 260 -9.04 2.87 6.01
CA GLY A 260 -9.98 3.83 5.44
C GLY A 260 -11.29 3.20 5.01
N ASP A 261 -12.32 4.03 4.90
CA ASP A 261 -13.64 3.61 4.43
C ASP A 261 -13.61 3.30 2.94
N LEU A 262 -13.77 2.02 2.59
CA LEU A 262 -13.71 1.55 1.21
C LEU A 262 -14.87 2.12 0.38
N LYS A 263 -15.98 2.51 1.00
CA LYS A 263 -17.17 3.06 0.32
C LYS A 263 -16.91 4.46 -0.27
N GLN A 264 -15.84 5.15 0.17
CA GLN A 264 -15.43 6.47 -0.32
C GLN A 264 -14.32 6.41 -1.37
N MET A 265 -13.83 5.21 -1.66
CA MET A 265 -12.67 4.99 -2.54
C MET A 265 -13.09 4.87 -4.01
N SER A 266 -12.12 4.85 -4.91
CA SER A 266 -12.34 4.81 -6.36
C SER A 266 -11.49 3.72 -7.02
N PRO A 267 -12.01 3.01 -8.03
CA PRO A 267 -11.22 2.01 -8.76
C PRO A 267 -10.05 2.64 -9.53
N LYS A 268 -10.03 3.97 -9.72
CA LYS A 268 -8.87 4.69 -10.28
C LYS A 268 -7.62 4.57 -9.39
N TRP A 269 -7.81 4.42 -8.08
CA TRP A 269 -6.73 4.44 -7.08
C TRP A 269 -6.57 3.11 -6.32
N LEU A 270 -7.45 2.15 -6.60
CA LEU A 270 -7.41 0.78 -6.10
C LEU A 270 -7.61 -0.17 -7.29
N VAL A 271 -6.50 -0.62 -7.87
CA VAL A 271 -6.50 -1.41 -9.11
C VAL A 271 -6.01 -2.81 -8.80
N GLY A 272 -6.82 -3.84 -9.10
CA GLY A 272 -6.38 -5.23 -9.08
C GLY A 272 -5.26 -5.42 -10.09
N THR A 273 -4.18 -6.09 -9.68
CA THR A 273 -2.99 -6.20 -10.52
C THR A 273 -2.46 -7.62 -10.51
N SER A 274 -2.22 -8.17 -11.70
CA SER A 274 -1.57 -9.45 -11.90
C SER A 274 -0.07 -9.26 -12.11
N MET A 275 0.74 -10.01 -11.37
CA MET A 275 2.18 -10.09 -11.53
C MET A 275 2.53 -11.45 -12.14
N PHE A 276 2.89 -11.41 -13.42
CA PHE A 276 3.19 -12.60 -14.22
C PHE A 276 4.25 -13.49 -13.54
N GLY A 277 3.91 -14.76 -13.32
CA GLY A 277 4.75 -15.74 -12.63
C GLY A 277 4.84 -15.60 -11.11
N TYR A 278 4.21 -14.58 -10.50
CA TYR A 278 4.25 -14.33 -9.06
C TYR A 278 2.89 -14.46 -8.35
N GLY A 279 1.88 -13.70 -8.76
CA GLY A 279 0.60 -13.64 -8.04
C GLY A 279 -0.28 -12.45 -8.39
N VAL A 280 -1.33 -12.24 -7.59
CA VAL A 280 -2.19 -11.05 -7.65
C VAL A 280 -1.90 -10.10 -6.49
N THR A 281 -2.18 -8.82 -6.69
CA THR A 281 -2.01 -7.77 -5.68
C THR A 281 -3.03 -6.66 -5.90
N LEU A 282 -3.01 -5.65 -5.03
CA LEU A 282 -3.77 -4.42 -5.20
C LEU A 282 -2.77 -3.26 -5.36
N THR A 283 -2.86 -2.53 -6.45
CA THR A 283 -2.14 -1.27 -6.63
C THR A 283 -2.92 -0.16 -5.93
N VAL A 284 -2.28 0.50 -4.97
CA VAL A 284 -2.94 1.42 -4.04
C VAL A 284 -2.34 2.81 -4.14
N GLY A 285 -3.21 3.81 -4.28
CA GLY A 285 -2.85 5.22 -4.15
C GLY A 285 -2.81 5.63 -2.67
N VAL A 286 -1.64 6.09 -2.21
CA VAL A 286 -1.45 6.64 -0.87
C VAL A 286 -0.80 8.01 -1.01
N GLY A 287 -1.41 9.05 -0.45
CA GLY A 287 -0.87 10.41 -0.41
C GLY A 287 -0.83 10.94 1.01
N VAL A 288 0.26 11.59 1.38
CA VAL A 288 0.43 12.14 2.73
C VAL A 288 0.83 13.62 2.63
N PRO A 289 0.05 14.53 3.22
CA PRO A 289 0.47 15.93 3.34
C PRO A 289 1.50 16.04 4.46
N ILE A 290 2.66 16.60 4.16
CA ILE A 290 3.70 16.92 5.14
C ILE A 290 3.57 18.40 5.50
N PRO A 291 3.12 18.73 6.73
CA PRO A 291 3.07 20.12 7.18
C PRO A 291 4.49 20.64 7.43
N ILE A 292 4.81 21.79 6.86
CA ILE A 292 6.13 22.39 7.04
C ILE A 292 6.16 23.19 8.34
N LEU A 293 6.63 22.55 9.41
CA LEU A 293 6.69 23.18 10.74
C LEU A 293 8.06 23.85 11.02
N SER A 294 9.11 23.43 10.32
CA SER A 294 10.48 23.90 10.52
C SER A 294 11.31 23.85 9.23
N GLU A 295 12.47 24.53 9.25
CA GLU A 295 13.47 24.43 8.18
C GLU A 295 14.01 22.99 8.02
N GLU A 296 14.02 22.22 9.11
CA GLU A 296 14.46 20.83 9.13
C GLU A 296 13.49 19.93 8.35
N ILE A 297 12.18 20.04 8.63
CA ILE A 297 11.16 19.28 7.91
C ILE A 297 11.18 19.62 6.42
N LEU A 298 11.31 20.90 6.06
CA LEU A 298 11.40 21.29 4.66
C LEU A 298 12.64 20.69 3.98
N ARG A 299 13.78 20.64 4.67
CA ARG A 299 14.99 20.02 4.14
C ARG A 299 14.76 18.55 3.79
N TYR A 300 14.05 17.80 4.64
CA TYR A 300 13.73 16.39 4.35
C TYR A 300 12.80 16.24 3.14
N THR A 301 11.87 17.17 2.95
CA THR A 301 10.97 17.16 1.78
C THR A 301 11.64 17.51 0.46
N ALA A 302 12.90 17.96 0.50
CA ALA A 302 13.68 18.32 -0.69
C ALA A 302 14.66 17.20 -1.12
N VAL A 303 14.44 15.96 -0.64
CA VAL A 303 15.19 14.78 -1.06
C VAL A 303 15.04 14.56 -2.56
N THR A 304 16.13 14.28 -3.26
CA THR A 304 16.12 13.97 -4.70
C THR A 304 16.38 12.48 -4.93
N ASP A 305 16.02 11.97 -6.10
CA ASP A 305 16.34 10.57 -6.47
C ASP A 305 17.84 10.28 -6.33
N ALA A 306 18.71 11.23 -6.68
CA ALA A 306 20.17 11.12 -6.54
C ALA A 306 20.65 10.90 -5.09
N ASP A 307 19.87 11.35 -4.09
CA ASP A 307 20.17 11.17 -2.66
C ASP A 307 19.72 9.79 -2.14
N ILE A 308 18.86 9.09 -2.88
CA ILE A 308 18.22 7.84 -2.45
C ILE A 308 19.02 6.65 -2.93
N LEU A 309 20.03 6.26 -2.15
CA LEU A 309 20.80 5.06 -2.42
C LEU A 309 19.99 3.79 -2.09
N ALA A 310 19.75 2.95 -3.08
CA ALA A 310 19.06 1.66 -2.95
C ALA A 310 20.03 0.48 -3.18
N PRO A 311 19.95 -0.61 -2.40
CA PRO A 311 20.85 -1.74 -2.52
C PRO A 311 20.48 -2.60 -3.73
N ILE A 312 21.49 -2.98 -4.52
CA ILE A 312 21.35 -3.91 -5.64
C ILE A 312 21.46 -5.34 -5.09
N ILE A 313 20.38 -6.12 -5.23
CA ILE A 313 20.28 -7.48 -4.71
C ILE A 313 20.02 -8.45 -5.85
N ASP A 314 20.73 -9.58 -5.87
CA ASP A 314 20.43 -10.67 -6.78
C ASP A 314 19.20 -11.46 -6.31
N TYR A 315 18.18 -11.51 -7.15
CA TYR A 315 16.93 -12.23 -6.88
C TYR A 315 16.99 -13.70 -7.33
N SER A 316 18.06 -14.12 -7.99
CA SER A 316 18.25 -15.51 -8.41
C SER A 316 18.78 -16.41 -7.29
N ASP A 317 19.55 -15.84 -6.35
CA ASP A 317 20.15 -16.57 -5.23
C ASP A 317 20.08 -15.81 -3.89
N ALA A 318 20.59 -14.58 -3.83
CA ALA A 318 20.73 -13.86 -2.56
C ALA A 318 19.39 -13.61 -1.86
N TYR A 319 18.42 -13.03 -2.58
CA TYR A 319 17.08 -12.75 -2.04
C TYR A 319 16.33 -14.01 -1.56
N PRO A 320 16.10 -15.06 -2.38
CA PRO A 320 15.33 -16.22 -1.96
C PRO A 320 15.98 -17.02 -0.81
N ASN A 321 17.31 -16.96 -0.69
CA ASN A 321 18.06 -17.66 0.35
C ASN A 321 18.42 -16.75 1.56
N GLN A 322 17.88 -15.53 1.62
CA GLN A 322 18.16 -14.54 2.67
C GLN A 322 19.65 -14.31 2.93
N LYS A 323 20.46 -14.35 1.87
CA LYS A 323 21.89 -14.07 1.99
C LYS A 323 22.10 -12.56 2.16
N PRO A 324 23.12 -12.13 2.92
CA PRO A 324 23.36 -10.72 3.21
C PRO A 324 23.99 -9.95 2.04
N ASP A 325 24.26 -10.62 0.92
CA ASP A 325 24.97 -10.10 -0.24
C ASP A 325 24.29 -8.85 -0.83
N ILE A 326 25.10 -7.81 -1.03
CA ILE A 326 24.73 -6.57 -1.71
C ILE A 326 25.76 -6.33 -2.79
N LEU A 327 25.33 -6.32 -4.05
CA LEU A 327 26.23 -6.18 -5.20
C LEU A 327 26.76 -4.75 -5.34
N GLY A 328 26.00 -3.77 -4.84
CA GLY A 328 26.31 -2.36 -4.89
C GLY A 328 25.13 -1.52 -4.44
N GLU A 329 25.24 -0.20 -4.61
CA GLU A 329 24.17 0.76 -4.36
C GLU A 329 24.01 1.64 -5.61
N VAL A 330 22.78 2.06 -5.90
CA VAL A 330 22.46 2.95 -7.02
C VAL A 330 21.39 3.96 -6.57
N SER A 331 21.42 5.15 -7.15
CA SER A 331 20.39 6.18 -7.06
C SER A 331 19.78 6.50 -8.42
#